data_AF-A0A917CPE5-F1
#
_entry.id   AF-A0A917CPE5-F1
#
_cell.length_a   1.000
_cell.length_b   1.000
_cell.length_c   1.000
_cell.angle_alpha   90.00
_cell.angle_beta   90.00
_cell.angle_gamma   90.00
#
_symmetry.space_group_name_H-M   'P 1'
#
loop_
_entity.id
_entity.type
_entity.pdbx_description
1 polymer ?
#
loop_
_entity_poly.entity_id
_entity_poly.type
_entity_poly.pdbx_seq_one_letter_code
_entity_poly.pdbx_strand_id
1 'polypeptide(L)' 'MPLALVLQSLCILALIGAATMLVLVGAYGSGAVCGVVGLGWFWKVYRAVED' A
#
# COMPACT_ATOMS: atom_id res chain seq x y z
N MET A 1 1.86 -6.83 19.53
CA MET A 1 1.63 -6.11 18.26
C MET A 1 0.18 -6.34 17.88
N PRO A 2 -0.67 -5.32 17.81
CA PRO A 2 -2.09 -5.52 17.55
C PRO A 2 -2.27 -6.16 16.16
N LEU A 3 -3.06 -7.24 16.09
CA LEU A 3 -3.30 -8.01 14.87
C LEU A 3 -3.80 -7.13 13.71
N ALA A 4 -4.52 -6.06 14.02
CA ALA A 4 -4.97 -5.06 13.06
C ALA A 4 -3.82 -4.34 12.32
N LEU A 5 -2.71 -4.00 12.99
CA LEU A 5 -1.54 -3.37 12.36
C LEU A 5 -0.84 -4.34 11.41
N VAL A 6 -0.78 -5.63 11.78
CA VAL A 6 -0.20 -6.68 10.94
C VAL A 6 -1.05 -6.86 9.67
N LEU A 7 -2.37 -6.88 9.80
CA LEU A 7 -3.28 -7.02 8.66
C LEU A 7 -3.21 -5.81 7.71
N GLN A 8 -3.12 -4.60 8.26
CA GLN A 8 -2.96 -3.37 7.47
C GLN A 8 -1.64 -3.33 6.71
N SER A 9 -0.54 -3.71 7.36
CA SER A 9 0.78 -3.78 6.69
C SER A 9 0.83 -4.85 5.60
N LEU A 10 0.17 -6.01 5.79
CA LEU A 10 -0.01 -7.00 4.72
C LEU A 10 -0.83 -6.45 3.54
N CYS A 11 -1.91 -5.71 3.80
CA CYS A 11 -2.69 -5.05 2.73
C CYS A 11 -1.87 -4.02 1.95
N ILE A 12 -1.05 -3.23 2.64
CA ILE A 12 -0.16 -2.25 1.99
C ILE A 12 0.87 -2.95 1.09
N LEU A 13 1.49 -4.02 1.58
CA LEU A 13 2.42 -4.83 0.78
C LEU A 13 1.75 -5.43 -0.46
N ALA A 14 0.51 -5.92 -0.33
CA ALA A 14 -0.25 -6.45 -1.46
C ALA A 14 -0.57 -5.36 -2.50
N LEU A 15 -0.95 -4.15 -2.06
CA LEU A 15 -1.21 -3.00 -2.95
C LEU A 15 0.05 -2.54 -3.69
N ILE A 16 1.20 -2.50 -3.01
CA ILE A 16 2.49 -2.14 -3.62
C ILE A 16 2.92 -3.22 -4.62
N GLY A 17 2.75 -4.50 -4.27
CA GLY A 17 3.03 -5.62 -5.18
C GLY A 17 2.14 -5.61 -6.43
N ALA A 18 0.86 -5.30 -6.27
CA ALA A 18 -0.05 -5.12 -7.40
C ALA A 18 0.34 -3.91 -8.26
N ALA A 19 0.72 -2.79 -7.63
CA ALA A 19 1.18 -1.59 -8.32
C ALA A 19 2.43 -1.87 -9.17
N THR A 20 3.45 -2.53 -8.61
CA THR A 20 4.67 -2.89 -9.35
C THR A 20 4.38 -3.86 -10.49
N MET A 21 3.54 -4.87 -10.28
CA MET A 21 3.10 -5.78 -11.34
C MET A 21 2.38 -5.04 -12.48
N LEU A 22 1.48 -4.10 -12.16
CA LEU A 22 0.77 -3.31 -13.17
C LEU A 22 1.71 -2.39 -13.96
N VAL A 23 2.71 -1.79 -13.30
CA VAL A 23 3.76 -1.01 -13.97
C VAL A 23 4.60 -1.90 -14.91
N LEU A 24 4.95 -3.12 -14.49
CA LEU A 24 5.72 -4.07 -15.31
C LEU A 24 4.97 -4.52 -16.57
N VAL A 25 3.64 -4.64 -16.50
CA VAL A 25 2.78 -5.01 -17.65
C VAL A 25 2.46 -3.78 -18.54
N GLY A 26 2.96 -2.59 -18.20
CA GLY A 26 2.74 -1.36 -18.97
C GLY A 26 1.41 -0.66 -18.65
N ALA A 27 0.68 -1.12 -17.63
CA ALA A 27 -0.54 -0.50 -17.12
C ALA A 27 -0.20 0.62 -16.11
N TYR A 28 0.54 1.63 -16.57
CA TYR A 28 1.07 2.71 -15.72
C TYR A 28 -0.02 3.48 -14.96
N GLY A 29 -1.19 3.70 -15.57
CA GLY A 29 -2.30 4.40 -14.92
C GLY A 29 -2.80 3.67 -13.68
N SER A 30 -3.16 2.40 -13.83
CA SER A 30 -3.64 1.57 -12.71
C SER A 30 -2.54 1.31 -11.67
N GLY A 31 -1.29 1.14 -12.11
CA GLY A 31 -0.13 1.01 -11.23
C GLY A 31 0.11 2.25 -10.37
N ALA A 32 0.00 3.44 -10.95
CA ALA A 32 0.12 4.71 -10.22
C ALA A 32 -1.01 4.87 -9.20
N VAL A 33 -2.26 4.55 -9.56
CA VAL A 33 -3.41 4.62 -8.63
C VAL A 33 -3.20 3.67 -7.44
N CYS A 34 -2.83 2.41 -7.69
CA CYS A 34 -2.54 1.47 -6.60
C CYS A 34 -1.36 1.92 -5.73
N GLY A 35 -0.32 2.49 -6.32
CA GLY A 35 0.84 3.01 -5.60
C GLY A 35 0.49 4.20 -4.69
N VAL A 36 -0.26 5.18 -5.20
CA VAL A 36 -0.68 6.37 -4.42
C VAL A 36 -1.63 5.98 -3.29
N VAL A 37 -2.58 5.07 -3.56
CA VAL A 37 -3.50 4.57 -2.52
C VAL A 37 -2.72 3.80 -1.44
N GLY A 38 -1.77 2.95 -1.83
CA GLY A 38 -0.90 2.23 -0.89
C GLY A 38 -0.06 3.16 -0.02
N LEU A 39 0.57 4.17 -0.61
CA LEU A 39 1.36 5.20 0.09
C LEU A 39 0.50 6.04 1.04
N GLY A 40 -0.68 6.46 0.60
CA GLY A 40 -1.61 7.24 1.43
C GLY A 40 -2.10 6.44 2.64
N TRP A 41 -2.39 5.15 2.47
CA TRP A 41 -2.76 4.29 3.59
C TRP A 41 -1.59 4.00 4.52
N PHE A 42 -0.39 3.76 3.99
CA PHE A 42 0.83 3.62 4.78
C PHE A 42 1.07 4.84 5.66
N TRP A 43 0.94 6.04 5.10
CA TRP A 43 1.11 7.28 5.85
C TRP A 43 0.12 7.42 7.01
N LYS A 44 -1.14 7.00 6.80
CA LYS A 44 -2.16 6.97 7.85
C LYS A 44 -1.82 5.98 8.97
N VAL A 45 -1.35 4.79 8.63
CA VAL A 45 -0.94 3.78 9.61
C VAL A 45 0.30 4.24 10.36
N TYR A 46 1.27 4.82 9.66
CA TYR A 46 2.49 5.37 10.25
C TYR A 46 2.17 6.43 11.31
N ARG A 47 1.33 7.42 10.97
CA ARG A 47 0.83 8.44 11.91
C ARG A 47 0.12 7.83 13.12
N ALA A 48 -0.76 6.86 12.89
CA ALA A 48 -1.51 6.20 13.97
C ALA A 48 -0.67 5.33 14.92
N VAL A 49 0.58 5.03 14.54
CA VAL A 49 1.54 4.32 15.40
C VAL A 49 2.49 5.30 16.12
N GLU A 50 2.65 6.51 15.58
CA GLU A 50 3.51 7.57 16.15
C GLU A 50 2.80 8.37 17.26
N ASP A 51 1.46 8.45 17.24
CA ASP A 51 0.59 8.94 18.33
C ASP A 51 0.37 7.88 19.44
#